data_AF-A0A9E3LGQ1-F1
#
_entry.id   AF-A0A9E3LGQ1-F1
#
_cell.length_a   1.000
_cell.length_b   1.000
_cell.length_c   1.000
_cell.angle_alpha   90.00
_cell.angle_beta   90.00
_cell.angle_gamma   90.00
#
_symmetry.space_group_name_H-M   'P 1'
#
loop_
_entity.id
_entity.type
_entity.pdbx_description
1 polymer ?
#
loop_
_entity_poly.entity_id
_entity_poly.type
_entity_poly.pdbx_seq_one_letter_code
_entity_poly.pdbx_strand_id
1 'polypeptide(L)'
;MNLLDKVNAQLKESALKQDKDKVLTLRLIVSAVKDKEIEKRGVGVKDTSIKDEDVITVLNKMLKQRRESLEIYKKASRNDLAEKEDKEINII
;
A
#
# COMPACT_ATOMS: atom_id res chain seq x y z
N MET A 1 -10.30 15.77 4.45
CA MET A 1 -9.81 14.58 3.72
C MET A 1 -9.14 13.67 4.72
N ASN A 2 -9.64 12.44 4.84
CA ASN A 2 -8.96 11.39 5.60
C ASN A 2 -7.78 10.84 4.78
N LEU A 3 -6.99 9.93 5.34
CA LEU A 3 -5.80 9.39 4.69
C LEU A 3 -6.14 8.57 3.43
N LEU A 4 -7.25 7.84 3.44
CA LEU A 4 -7.73 7.10 2.27
C LEU A 4 -8.12 8.04 1.12
N ASP A 5 -8.72 9.19 1.41
CA ASP A 5 -9.02 10.22 0.41
C ASP A 5 -7.73 10.76 -0.21
N LYS A 6 -6.68 10.98 0.59
CA LYS A 6 -5.37 11.42 0.10
C LYS A 6 -4.74 10.39 -0.84
N VAL A 7 -4.77 9.11 -0.48
CA VAL A 7 -4.29 8.01 -1.33
C VAL A 7 -5.06 7.99 -2.67
N ASN A 8 -6.38 8.10 -2.63
CA ASN A 8 -7.21 8.14 -3.84
C ASN A 8 -6.95 9.39 -4.70
N ALA A 9 -6.73 10.56 -4.08
CA ALA A 9 -6.37 11.77 -4.79
C ALA A 9 -5.01 11.63 -5.50
N GLN A 10 -4.00 11.10 -4.81
CA GLN A 10 -2.70 10.82 -5.41
C GLN A 10 -2.79 9.76 -6.52
N LEU A 11 -3.67 8.76 -6.39
CA LEU A 11 -3.86 7.75 -7.43
C LEU A 11 -4.41 8.39 -8.71
N LYS A 12 -5.39 9.30 -8.59
CA LYS A 12 -5.92 10.06 -9.73
C LYS A 12 -4.84 10.93 -10.36
N GLU A 13 -4.09 11.67 -9.55
CA GLU A 13 -2.99 12.52 -10.03
C GLU A 13 -1.91 11.70 -10.77
N SER A 14 -1.52 10.55 -10.21
CA SER A 14 -0.51 9.67 -10.80
C SER A 14 -0.98 9.06 -12.12
N ALA A 15 -2.28 8.75 -12.24
CA ALA A 15 -2.86 8.30 -13.50
C ALA A 15 -2.85 9.38 -14.58
N LEU A 16 -3.13 10.64 -14.22
CA LEU A 16 -3.03 11.78 -15.15
C LEU A 16 -1.58 12.01 -15.61
N LYS A 17 -0.61 11.84 -14.70
CA LYS A 17 0.83 11.94 -14.97
C LYS A 17 1.41 10.70 -15.66
N GLN A 18 0.62 9.66 -15.89
CA GLN A 18 1.05 8.37 -16.43
C GLN A 18 2.21 7.72 -15.65
N ASP A 19 2.31 7.99 -14.35
CA ASP A 19 3.28 7.38 -13.44
C ASP A 19 2.84 5.96 -13.09
N LYS A 20 3.26 4.99 -13.92
CA LYS A 20 2.82 3.60 -13.83
C LYS A 20 3.19 2.96 -12.50
N ASP A 21 4.41 3.17 -12.01
CA ASP A 21 4.90 2.58 -10.76
C ASP A 21 4.03 3.09 -9.60
N LYS A 22 3.81 4.41 -9.52
CA LYS A 22 2.97 5.02 -8.48
C LYS A 22 1.50 4.61 -8.57
N VAL A 23 0.93 4.49 -9.78
CA VAL A 23 -0.44 4.00 -9.99
C VAL A 23 -0.60 2.58 -9.46
N LEU A 24 0.34 1.69 -9.77
CA LEU A 24 0.25 0.29 -9.34
C LEU A 24 0.35 0.17 -7.81
N THR A 25 1.33 0.83 -7.19
CA THR A 25 1.50 0.79 -5.73
C THR A 25 0.31 1.40 -5.00
N LEU A 26 -0.21 2.57 -5.44
CA LEU A 26 -1.38 3.20 -4.82
C LEU A 26 -2.65 2.34 -4.98
N ARG A 27 -2.82 1.62 -6.09
CA ARG A 27 -3.94 0.66 -6.25
C ARG A 27 -3.84 -0.51 -5.27
N LEU A 28 -2.63 -1.03 -5.04
CA LEU A 28 -2.39 -2.08 -4.05
C LEU A 28 -2.72 -1.60 -2.64
N ILE A 29 -2.35 -0.36 -2.29
CA ILE A 29 -2.71 0.25 -1.00
C ILE A 29 -4.23 0.32 -0.85
N VAL A 30 -4.94 0.84 -1.86
CA VAL A 30 -6.42 0.93 -1.82
C VAL A 30 -7.06 -0.45 -1.67
N SER A 31 -6.54 -1.48 -2.35
CA SER A 31 -7.03 -2.85 -2.20
C SER A 31 -6.82 -3.37 -0.79
N ALA A 32 -5.61 -3.22 -0.23
CA ALA A 32 -5.29 -3.70 1.11
C ALA A 32 -6.12 -3.00 2.21
N VAL A 33 -6.44 -1.71 2.02
CA VAL A 33 -7.36 -0.98 2.92
C VAL A 33 -8.79 -1.53 2.83
N LYS A 34 -9.28 -1.84 1.62
CA LYS A 34 -10.60 -2.49 1.45
C LYS A 34 -10.63 -3.89 2.06
N ASP A 35 -9.56 -4.66 1.93
CA ASP A 35 -9.44 -5.97 2.58
C ASP A 35 -9.52 -5.83 4.10
N LYS A 36 -8.88 -4.78 4.66
CA LYS A 36 -8.99 -4.47 6.09
C LYS A 36 -10.42 -4.09 6.50
N GLU A 37 -11.14 -3.37 5.65
CA GLU A 37 -12.54 -3.03 5.88
C GLU A 37 -13.42 -4.29 5.93
N ILE A 38 -13.21 -5.22 4.99
CA ILE A 38 -13.90 -6.52 4.95
C ILE A 38 -13.57 -7.35 6.19
N GLU A 39 -12.31 -7.39 6.60
CA GLU A 39 -11.87 -8.06 7.83
C GLU A 39 -12.62 -7.50 9.05
N LYS A 40 -12.70 -6.17 9.21
CA LYS A 40 -13.44 -5.54 10.32
C LYS A 40 -14.93 -5.87 10.31
N ARG A 41 -15.55 -5.95 9.13
CA ARG A 41 -16.96 -6.37 8.98
C ARG A 41 -17.19 -7.81 9.42
N GLY A 42 -16.25 -8.72 9.12
CA GLY A 42 -16.34 -10.14 9.46
C GLY A 42 -16.28 -10.43 10.97
N VAL A 43 -15.69 -9.53 11.77
CA VAL A 43 -15.47 -9.72 13.22
C VAL A 43 -16.63 -9.13 14.07
N GLY A 44 -17.73 -8.71 13.45
CA GLY A 44 -18.91 -8.20 14.18
C GLY A 44 -18.71 -6.83 14.84
N VAL A 45 -17.71 -6.06 14.39
CA VAL A 45 -17.46 -4.70 14.88
C VAL A 45 -18.62 -3.80 14.46
N LYS A 46 -19.25 -3.09 15.41
CA LYS A 46 -20.37 -2.17 15.14
C LYS A 46 -19.98 -1.00 14.22
N ASP A 47 -18.75 -0.53 14.35
CA ASP A 47 -18.16 0.53 13.53
C ASP A 47 -17.12 -0.07 12.56
N THR A 48 -17.55 -0.33 11.33
CA THR A 48 -16.71 -0.91 10.28
C THR A 48 -16.08 0.15 9.38
N SER A 49 -16.26 1.43 9.72
CA SER A 49 -15.61 2.51 8.99
C SER A 49 -14.09 2.39 9.06
N ILE A 50 -13.42 2.65 7.95
CA ILE A 50 -11.98 2.76 7.88
C ILE A 50 -11.57 4.10 8.48
N LYS A 51 -10.73 4.06 9.51
CA LYS A 51 -10.12 5.23 10.13
C LYS A 51 -8.68 5.37 9.67
N ASP A 52 -8.09 6.54 9.90
CA ASP A 52 -6.71 6.80 9.49
C ASP A 52 -5.72 5.83 10.16
N GLU A 53 -6.01 5.38 11.38
CA GLU A 53 -5.22 4.37 12.09
C GLU A 53 -5.26 3.00 11.40
N ASP A 54 -6.40 2.62 10.80
CA ASP A 54 -6.49 1.38 10.01
C ASP A 54 -5.62 1.49 8.76
N VAL A 55 -5.65 2.64 8.08
CA VAL A 55 -4.82 2.90 6.89
C VAL A 55 -3.33 2.88 7.26
N ILE A 56 -2.93 3.56 8.34
CA ILE A 56 -1.54 3.53 8.84
C ILE A 56 -1.11 2.10 9.16
N THR A 57 -1.98 1.30 9.78
CA THR A 57 -1.70 -0.11 10.07
C THR A 57 -1.44 -0.91 8.80
N VAL A 58 -2.26 -0.71 7.77
CA VAL A 58 -2.08 -1.34 6.44
C VAL A 58 -0.76 -0.90 5.81
N LEU A 59 -0.46 0.40 5.79
CA LEU A 59 0.78 0.94 5.22
C LEU A 59 2.02 0.37 5.92
N ASN A 60 2.03 0.33 7.26
CA ASN A 60 3.12 -0.26 8.03
C ASN A 60 3.33 -1.75 7.72
N LYS A 61 2.23 -2.51 7.57
CA LYS A 61 2.29 -3.93 7.20
C LYS A 61 2.89 -4.09 5.79
N MET A 62 2.42 -3.30 4.82
CA MET A 62 2.95 -3.32 3.46
C MET A 62 4.43 -2.95 3.45
N LEU A 63 4.83 -1.86 4.11
CA LEU A 63 6.22 -1.42 4.20
C LEU A 63 7.14 -2.51 4.77
N LYS A 64 6.68 -3.21 5.82
CA LYS A 64 7.42 -4.34 6.40
C LYS A 64 7.61 -5.47 5.39
N GLN A 65 6.53 -5.90 4.72
CA GLN A 65 6.60 -6.96 3.70
C GLN A 65 7.58 -6.60 2.56
N ARG A 66 7.57 -5.34 2.11
CA ARG A 66 8.45 -4.86 1.05
C ARG A 66 9.91 -4.83 1.48
N ARG A 67 10.21 -4.39 2.71
CA ARG A 67 11.57 -4.43 3.27
C ARG A 67 12.08 -5.86 3.41
N GLU A 68 11.24 -6.78 3.86
CA GLU A 68 11.59 -8.19 3.94
C GLU A 68 11.90 -8.78 2.55
N SER A 69 11.06 -8.51 1.54
CA SER A 69 11.30 -8.91 0.15
C SER A 69 12.57 -8.30 -0.44
N LEU A 70 12.81 -7.01 -0.19
CA LEU A 70 14.01 -6.29 -0.65
C LEU A 70 15.28 -7.00 -0.17
N GLU A 71 15.35 -7.32 1.11
CA GLU A 71 16.51 -8.01 1.70
C GLU A 71 16.69 -9.43 1.14
N ILE A 72 15.59 -10.16 0.90
CA ILE A 72 15.63 -11.47 0.25
C ILE A 72 16.18 -11.37 -1.18
N TYR A 73 15.69 -10.41 -1.97
CA TYR A 73 16.13 -10.23 -3.35
C TYR A 73 17.58 -9.76 -3.45
N LYS A 74 18.03 -8.86 -2.58
CA LYS A 74 19.45 -8.48 -2.48
C LYS A 74 20.34 -9.68 -2.17
N LYS A 75 19.97 -10.52 -1.20
CA LYS A 75 20.71 -11.75 -0.86
C LYS A 75 20.74 -12.75 -2.02
N ALA A 76 19.68 -12.80 -2.83
CA ALA A 76 19.58 -13.68 -4.00
C ALA A 76 20.22 -13.09 -5.27
N SER A 77 20.92 -11.95 -5.18
CA SER A 77 21.46 -11.22 -6.35
C SER A 77 20.40 -10.85 -7.41
N ARG A 78 19.14 -10.73 -7.02
CA ARG A 78 18.00 -10.32 -7.88
C ARG A 78 17.78 -8.82 -7.81
N ASN A 79 18.74 -8.07 -8.32
CA ASN A 79 18.74 -6.60 -8.26
C ASN A 79 17.54 -5.97 -8.97
N ASP A 80 17.06 -6.60 -10.04
CA ASP A 80 15.84 -6.21 -10.77
C ASP A 80 14.61 -6.17 -9.87
N LEU A 81 14.45 -7.18 -9.01
CA LEU A 81 13.33 -7.27 -8.07
C LEU A 81 13.58 -6.37 -6.86
N ALA A 82 14.82 -6.27 -6.37
CA ALA A 82 15.18 -5.40 -5.27
C ALA A 82 14.89 -3.93 -5.60
N GLU A 83 15.26 -3.45 -6.79
CA GLU A 83 14.95 -2.08 -7.24
C GLU A 83 13.44 -1.82 -7.30
N LYS A 84 12.66 -2.82 -7.72
CA LYS A 84 11.21 -2.72 -7.72
C LYS A 84 10.66 -2.58 -6.29
N GLU A 85 11.11 -3.40 -5.35
CA GLU A 85 10.70 -3.29 -3.95
C GLU A 85 11.09 -1.93 -3.34
N ASP A 86 12.28 -1.43 -3.65
CA ASP A 86 12.76 -0.12 -3.17
C ASP A 86 11.90 1.03 -3.70
N LYS A 87 11.53 1.01 -4.99
CA LYS A 87 10.59 1.98 -5.57
C LYS A 87 9.24 1.94 -4.86
N GLU A 88 8.70 0.75 -4.62
CA GLU A 88 7.41 0.61 -3.93
C GLU A 88 7.50 1.10 -2.48
N ILE A 89 8.64 0.88 -1.79
CA ILE A 89 8.92 1.43 -0.45
C ILE A 89 8.92 2.95 -0.46
N ASN A 90 9.51 3.58 -1.48
CA ASN A 90 9.56 5.05 -1.58
C ASN A 90 8.20 5.69 -1.90
N ILE A 91 7.26 4.91 -2.45
CA ILE A 91 5.90 5.36 -2.76
C ILE A 91 4.95 5.20 -1.55
N ILE A 92 5.12 4.13 -0.77
CA ILE A 92 4.33 3.82 0.45
C ILE A 92 4.67 4.80 1.58
#